data_AF-A0A960UDP2-F1
#
_entry.id   AF-A0A960UDP2-F1
#
_cell.length_a   1.000
_cell.length_b   1.000
_cell.length_c   1.000
_cell.angle_alpha   90.00
_cell.angle_beta   90.00
_cell.angle_gamma   90.00
#
_symmetry.space_group_name_H-M   'P 1'
#
loop_
_entity.id
_entity.type
_entity.pdbx_description
1 polymer ?
#
loop_
_entity_poly.entity_id
_entity_poly.type
_entity_poly.pdbx_seq_one_letter_code
_entity_poly.pdbx_strand_id
1 'polypeptide(L)'
;MPRSPRLVPGNWVPEFSAEDEQGRLVSLGDFAERWVLLYFYVADGRPGCEAQALGYRRLFEEIRAQGAVVLAMSADPPASHAAAKARLALPFTLLTDERHAIAQAYGAWGTRMI
;
A
#
# COMPACT_ATOMS: atom_id res chain seq x y z
N MET A 1 1.71 8.94 -23.17
CA MET A 1 1.94 8.22 -21.90
C MET A 1 2.44 6.83 -22.26
N PRO A 2 3.68 6.44 -21.93
CA PRO A 2 4.10 5.05 -22.07
C PRO A 2 3.17 4.17 -21.21
N ARG A 3 2.78 2.99 -21.72
CA ARG A 3 1.94 2.05 -20.99
C ARG A 3 2.68 1.60 -19.73
N SER A 4 2.05 1.76 -18.57
CA SER A 4 2.50 1.11 -17.33
C SER A 4 2.67 -0.40 -17.57
N PRO A 5 3.76 -1.03 -17.10
CA PRO A 5 3.96 -2.45 -17.27
C PRO A 5 2.82 -3.21 -16.58
N ARG A 6 2.21 -4.16 -17.30
CA ARG A 6 1.21 -5.06 -16.73
C ARG A 6 1.94 -6.16 -15.99
N LEU A 7 1.94 -6.12 -14.66
CA LEU A 7 2.44 -7.21 -13.83
C LEU A 7 1.53 -8.43 -13.97
N VAL A 8 2.15 -9.61 -14.10
CA VAL A 8 1.48 -10.91 -14.07
C VAL A 8 2.14 -11.83 -13.05
N PRO A 9 1.45 -12.88 -12.56
CA PRO A 9 2.06 -13.86 -11.68
C PRO A 9 3.36 -14.42 -12.25
N GLY A 10 4.40 -14.51 -11.41
CA GLY A 10 5.74 -14.94 -11.81
C GLY A 10 6.68 -13.81 -12.26
N ASN A 11 6.21 -12.57 -12.38
CA ASN A 11 7.10 -11.42 -12.57
C ASN A 11 7.79 -11.02 -11.26
N TRP A 12 9.05 -10.59 -11.38
CA TRP A 12 9.67 -9.75 -10.38
C TRP A 12 8.95 -8.40 -10.34
N VAL A 13 8.64 -7.94 -9.14
CA VAL A 13 8.03 -6.62 -8.93
C VAL A 13 9.11 -5.54 -8.89
N PRO A 14 8.80 -4.28 -9.27
CA PRO A 14 9.74 -3.17 -9.13
C PRO A 14 10.11 -2.94 -7.66
N GLU A 15 11.38 -2.71 -7.37
CA GLU A 15 11.80 -2.23 -6.05
C GLU A 15 11.23 -0.83 -5.77
N PHE A 16 10.97 -0.53 -4.49
CA PHE A 16 10.57 0.80 -4.05
C PHE A 16 11.11 1.13 -2.66
N SER A 17 11.22 2.43 -2.40
CA SER A 17 11.35 3.03 -1.07
C SER A 17 10.32 4.14 -0.94
N ALA A 18 9.55 4.14 0.15
CA ALA A 18 8.48 5.09 0.42
C ALA A 18 8.49 5.50 1.88
N GLU A 19 8.02 6.71 2.18
CA GLU A 19 7.83 7.14 3.57
C GLU A 19 6.60 6.46 4.16
N ASP A 20 6.74 5.96 5.39
CA ASP A 20 5.62 5.48 6.20
C ASP A 20 4.87 6.63 6.87
N GLU A 21 3.83 6.29 7.62
CA GLU A 21 3.01 7.27 8.31
C GLU A 21 3.72 7.99 9.48
N GLN A 22 4.95 7.62 9.81
CA GLN A 22 5.84 8.36 10.73
C GLN A 22 6.94 9.13 9.99
N GLY A 23 6.95 9.14 8.65
CA GLY A 23 8.00 9.76 7.85
C GLY A 23 9.30 8.95 7.81
N ARG A 24 9.26 7.67 8.18
CA ARG A 24 10.42 6.77 8.09
C ARG A 24 10.44 6.13 6.72
N LEU A 25 11.62 6.02 6.13
CA LEU A 25 11.79 5.35 4.85
C LEU A 25 11.65 3.83 5.04
N VAL A 26 10.75 3.21 4.27
CA VAL A 26 10.52 1.77 4.21
C VAL A 26 10.77 1.31 2.78
N SER A 27 11.58 0.27 2.63
CA SER A 27 11.90 -0.33 1.34
C SER A 27 11.33 -1.73 1.21
N LEU A 28 11.01 -2.16 -0.01
CA LEU A 28 10.52 -3.51 -0.25
C LEU A 28 11.51 -4.58 0.25
N GLY A 29 12.82 -4.34 0.09
CA GLY A 29 13.89 -5.19 0.60
C GLY A 29 13.90 -5.40 2.13
N ASP A 30 13.28 -4.52 2.92
CA ASP A 30 13.17 -4.68 4.39
C ASP A 30 12.28 -5.87 4.78
N PHE A 31 11.54 -6.41 3.81
CA PHE A 31 10.65 -7.56 3.95
C PHE A 31 11.18 -8.79 3.22
N ALA A 32 12.49 -8.88 2.98
CA ALA A 32 13.12 -10.11 2.49
C ALA A 32 12.64 -11.33 3.30
N GLU A 33 12.39 -12.43 2.60
CA GLU A 33 11.91 -13.71 3.17
C GLU A 33 10.49 -13.67 3.78
N ARG A 34 9.76 -12.55 3.65
CA ARG A 34 8.36 -12.43 4.06
C ARG A 34 7.46 -12.25 2.85
N TRP A 35 6.22 -12.72 2.96
CA TRP A 35 5.18 -12.37 2.00
C TRP A 35 4.78 -10.91 2.19
N VAL A 36 4.59 -10.17 1.10
CA VAL A 36 4.14 -8.77 1.15
C VAL A 36 2.78 -8.66 0.48
N LEU A 37 1.76 -8.33 1.28
CA LEU A 37 0.47 -7.90 0.78
C LEU A 37 0.50 -6.38 0.60
N LEU A 38 0.84 -5.94 -0.60
CA LEU A 38 0.79 -4.54 -1.01
C LEU A 38 -0.54 -4.25 -1.72
N TYR A 39 -1.28 -3.24 -1.26
CA TYR A 39 -2.47 -2.76 -1.96
C TYR A 39 -2.48 -1.24 -2.10
N PHE A 40 -2.92 -0.78 -3.25
CA PHE A 40 -3.05 0.64 -3.58
C PHE A 40 -4.50 1.10 -3.39
N TYR A 41 -4.69 2.30 -2.88
CA TYR A 41 -6.01 2.90 -2.70
C TYR A 41 -5.99 4.39 -3.08
N VAL A 42 -7.18 4.97 -3.30
CA VAL A 42 -7.29 6.31 -3.90
C VAL A 42 -6.97 7.42 -2.92
N ALA A 43 -7.59 7.39 -1.73
CA ALA A 43 -7.38 8.41 -0.72
C ALA A 43 -7.86 7.94 0.66
N ASP A 44 -7.21 8.43 1.71
CA ASP A 44 -7.64 8.30 3.10
C ASP A 44 -9.03 8.93 3.30
N GLY A 45 -9.81 8.43 4.26
CA GLY A 45 -11.12 9.02 4.60
C GLY A 45 -12.27 8.67 3.65
N ARG A 46 -12.01 8.04 2.50
CA ARG A 46 -13.08 7.68 1.55
C ARG A 46 -13.78 6.39 1.97
N PRO A 47 -15.13 6.31 1.98
CA PRO A 47 -15.86 5.15 2.51
C PRO A 47 -15.40 3.79 1.96
N GLY A 48 -15.12 3.70 0.66
CA GLY A 48 -14.63 2.47 0.04
C GLY A 48 -13.21 2.09 0.46
N CYS A 49 -12.31 3.07 0.58
CA CYS A 49 -10.92 2.85 1.01
C CYS A 49 -10.87 2.48 2.50
N GLU A 50 -11.71 3.10 3.33
CA GLU A 50 -11.84 2.72 4.74
C GLU A 50 -12.41 1.32 4.92
N ALA A 51 -13.43 0.95 4.13
CA ALA A 51 -13.99 -0.39 4.16
C ALA A 51 -12.94 -1.46 3.81
N GLN A 52 -12.07 -1.18 2.82
CA GLN A 52 -10.95 -2.04 2.47
C GLN A 52 -9.93 -2.15 3.62
N ALA A 53 -9.50 -1.03 4.19
CA ALA A 53 -8.55 -1.00 5.30
C ALA A 53 -9.08 -1.75 6.53
N LEU A 54 -10.36 -1.56 6.87
CA LEU A 54 -11.04 -2.29 7.95
C LEU A 54 -11.16 -3.80 7.64
N GLY A 55 -11.29 -4.16 6.36
CA GLY A 55 -11.25 -5.55 5.91
C GLY A 55 -9.92 -6.22 6.23
N TYR A 56 -8.81 -5.59 5.82
CA TYR A 56 -7.48 -6.09 6.15
C TYR A 56 -7.19 -6.07 7.65
N ARG A 57 -7.71 -5.07 8.38
CA ARG A 57 -7.61 -5.03 9.85
C ARG A 57 -8.23 -6.27 10.49
N ARG A 58 -9.42 -6.70 10.04
CA ARG A 58 -10.08 -7.90 10.58
C ARG A 58 -9.27 -9.18 10.33
N LEU A 59 -8.63 -9.28 9.16
CA LEU A 59 -7.84 -10.45 8.76
C LEU A 59 -6.37 -10.36 9.16
N PHE A 60 -5.96 -9.29 9.84
CA PHE A 60 -4.54 -8.98 10.05
C PHE A 60 -3.78 -10.10 10.76
N GLU A 61 -4.39 -10.68 11.80
CA GLU A 61 -3.79 -11.78 12.56
C GLU A 61 -3.63 -13.06 11.72
N GLU A 62 -4.61 -13.36 10.86
CA GLU A 62 -4.53 -14.49 9.94
C GLU A 62 -3.43 -14.27 8.89
N ILE A 63 -3.37 -13.07 8.31
CA ILE A 63 -2.33 -12.68 7.34
C ILE A 63 -0.94 -12.78 7.98
N ARG A 64 -0.79 -12.26 9.19
CA ARG A 64 0.46 -12.32 9.96
C ARG A 64 0.88 -13.75 10.29
N ALA A 65 -0.08 -14.62 10.65
CA ALA A 65 0.19 -16.03 10.92
C ALA A 65 0.70 -16.80 9.69
N GLN A 66 0.39 -16.33 8.47
CA GLN A 66 0.95 -16.86 7.22
C GLN A 66 2.35 -16.30 6.89
N GLY A 67 2.95 -15.52 7.79
CA GLY A 67 4.26 -14.90 7.58
C GLY A 67 4.25 -13.70 6.63
N ALA A 68 3.08 -13.08 6.42
CA ALA A 68 2.94 -11.93 5.55
C ALA A 68 2.86 -10.60 6.31
N VAL A 69 3.35 -9.53 5.68
CA VAL A 69 3.16 -8.14 6.12
C VAL A 69 2.12 -7.46 5.23
N VAL A 70 1.41 -6.47 5.77
CA VAL A 70 0.45 -5.67 5.02
C VAL A 70 1.01 -4.26 4.84
N LEU A 71 1.04 -3.79 3.60
CA LEU A 71 1.42 -2.43 3.23
C LEU A 71 0.26 -1.82 2.42
N ALA A 72 -0.27 -0.70 2.93
CA ALA A 72 -1.27 0.09 2.23
C ALA A 72 -0.59 1.31 1.61
N MET A 73 -0.92 1.68 0.37
CA MET A 73 -0.26 2.81 -0.30
C MET A 73 -1.27 3.72 -1.04
N SER A 74 -1.14 5.03 -0.86
CA SER A 74 -1.82 6.06 -1.67
C SER A 74 -0.89 7.27 -1.84
N ALA A 75 -1.38 8.33 -2.50
CA ALA A 75 -0.65 9.59 -2.62
C ALA A 75 -0.87 10.57 -1.46
N ASP A 76 -1.60 10.15 -0.41
CA ASP A 76 -1.80 10.99 0.77
C ASP A 76 -0.49 11.15 1.56
N PRO A 77 -0.24 12.30 2.19
CA PRO A 77 1.00 12.54 2.93
C PRO A 77 1.05 11.73 4.24
N PRO A 78 2.25 11.53 4.85
CA PRO A 78 2.42 10.77 6.09
C PRO A 78 1.49 11.19 7.23
N ALA A 79 1.22 12.50 7.37
CA ALA A 79 0.33 13.03 8.40
C ALA A 79 -1.13 12.57 8.22
N SER A 80 -1.62 12.44 6.98
CA SER A 80 -2.94 11.90 6.68
C SER A 80 -3.01 10.43 7.08
N HIS A 81 -1.99 9.66 6.70
CA HIS A 81 -1.87 8.26 7.03
C HIS A 81 -1.83 8.03 8.55
N ALA A 82 -1.10 8.86 9.30
CA ALA A 82 -1.03 8.77 10.75
C ALA A 82 -2.42 8.98 11.38
N ALA A 83 -3.15 9.99 10.90
CA ALA A 83 -4.52 10.26 11.35
C ALA A 83 -5.48 9.11 10.99
N ALA A 84 -5.39 8.56 9.78
CA ALA A 84 -6.20 7.43 9.33
C ALA A 84 -5.90 6.15 10.14
N LYS A 85 -4.62 5.83 10.32
CA LYS A 85 -4.14 4.69 11.11
C LYS A 85 -4.62 4.77 12.56
N ALA A 86 -4.51 5.95 13.19
CA ALA A 86 -4.99 6.17 14.55
C ALA A 86 -6.52 6.03 14.64
N ARG A 87 -7.25 6.72 13.77
CA ARG A 87 -8.72 6.75 13.77
C ARG A 87 -9.35 5.38 13.48
N LEU A 88 -8.74 4.61 12.59
CA LEU A 88 -9.22 3.28 12.19
C LEU A 88 -8.51 2.14 12.95
N ALA A 89 -7.61 2.47 13.89
CA ALA A 89 -6.79 1.51 14.63
C ALA A 89 -6.15 0.45 13.73
N LEU A 90 -5.50 0.88 12.65
CA LEU A 90 -4.90 -0.04 11.66
C LEU A 90 -3.58 -0.61 12.22
N PRO A 91 -3.41 -1.94 12.25
CA PRO A 91 -2.22 -2.58 12.82
C PRO A 91 -1.06 -2.73 11.81
N PHE A 92 -1.21 -2.17 10.61
CA PHE A 92 -0.27 -2.30 9.50
C PHE A 92 0.22 -0.94 9.00
N THR A 93 1.26 -0.95 8.15
CA THR A 93 1.96 0.26 7.67
C THR A 93 1.22 0.90 6.50
N LEU A 94 1.18 2.24 6.50
CA LEU A 94 0.64 3.05 5.40
C LEU A 94 1.81 3.81 4.77
N LEU A 95 1.94 3.74 3.45
CA LEU A 95 3.05 4.27 2.69
C LEU A 95 2.60 5.38 1.73
N THR A 96 3.41 6.42 1.66
CA THR A 96 3.17 7.58 0.80
C THR A 96 3.81 7.39 -0.58
N ASP A 97 3.01 7.56 -1.64
CA ASP A 97 3.43 7.62 -3.04
C ASP A 97 2.94 8.93 -3.69
N GLU A 98 3.45 10.08 -3.21
CA GLU A 98 2.97 11.43 -3.57
C GLU A 98 2.83 11.67 -5.08
N ARG A 99 3.71 11.05 -5.88
CA ARG A 99 3.79 11.24 -7.34
C ARG A 99 3.23 10.06 -8.13
N HIS A 100 2.62 9.08 -7.47
CA HIS A 100 2.12 7.85 -8.06
C HIS A 100 3.20 7.07 -8.81
N ALA A 101 4.48 7.25 -8.48
CA ALA A 101 5.58 6.65 -9.21
C ALA A 101 5.60 5.13 -8.97
N ILE A 102 5.34 4.72 -7.73
CA ILE A 102 5.28 3.30 -7.35
C ILE A 102 4.00 2.69 -7.94
N ALA A 103 2.85 3.34 -7.77
CA ALA A 103 1.59 2.88 -8.36
C ALA A 103 1.67 2.76 -9.88
N GLN A 104 2.38 3.65 -10.57
CA GLN A 104 2.66 3.54 -12.02
C GLN A 104 3.54 2.34 -12.35
N ALA A 105 4.65 2.16 -11.63
CA ALA A 105 5.56 1.03 -11.83
C ALA A 105 4.85 -0.33 -11.61
N TYR A 106 3.89 -0.37 -10.69
CA TYR A 106 3.08 -1.55 -10.38
C TYR A 106 1.85 -1.70 -11.28
N GLY A 107 1.59 -0.77 -12.20
CA GLY A 107 0.39 -0.79 -13.04
C GLY A 107 -0.92 -0.55 -12.28
N ALA A 108 -0.86 -0.04 -11.06
CA ALA A 108 -1.98 0.31 -10.19
C ALA A 108 -2.46 1.77 -10.38
N TRP A 109 -1.78 2.54 -11.24
CA TRP A 109 -2.18 3.90 -11.61
C TRP A 109 -2.73 3.97 -13.04
N GLY A 110 -3.89 4.60 -13.21
CA GLY A 110 -4.48 4.83 -14.52
C GLY A 110 -5.91 5.35 -14.44
N THR A 111 -6.37 5.97 -15.53
CA THR A 111 -7.77 6.37 -15.66
C THR A 111 -8.65 5.13 -15.63
N ARG A 112 -9.58 5.07 -14.67
CA ARG A 112 -10.67 4.09 -14.69
C ARG A 112 -11.44 4.31 -16.00
N MET A 113 -11.29 3.40 -16.97
CA MET A 113 -12.22 3.34 -18.08
C MET A 113 -13.55 2.87 -17.49
N ILE A 114 -14.47 3.81 -17.37
CA ILE A 114 -15.90 3.57 -17.11
C ILE A 114 -16.58 3.25 -18.43
#